data_AF-A0A399Z2R1-F1
#
_entry.id   AF-A0A399Z2R1-F1
#
_cell.length_a   1.000
_cell.length_b   1.000
_cell.length_c   1.000
_cell.angle_alpha   90.00
_cell.angle_beta   90.00
_cell.angle_gamma   90.00
#
_symmetry.space_group_name_H-M   'P 1'
#
loop_
_entity.id
_entity.type
_entity.pdbx_description
1 polymer ?
#
loop_
_entity_poly.entity_id
_entity_poly.type
_entity_poly.pdbx_seq_one_letter_code
_entity_poly.pdbx_strand_id
1 'polypeptide(L)'
;MNQYRVELPAFNGPLDLLLHLIEREELDITSLSLVQVTGQYLQQVRQLGEDQIEGLIDFISIGARLLLIKSRALLPRPIVLPGTEEEEEDPAEALLRQLRAYKRFKIAGKWLGDRQQQGLRTYLRVAPPPQLEGHLDLTGIDSETLWEAMKMVMARTETMEESLEVIKPR
;
A
#
# COMPACT_ATOMS: atom_id res chain seq x y z
N MET A 1 38.71 -21.76 -2.67
CA MET A 1 38.39 -20.44 -3.25
C MET A 1 36.95 -20.12 -2.87
N ASN A 2 36.73 -19.36 -1.80
CA ASN A 2 35.38 -18.97 -1.37
C ASN A 2 34.87 -17.87 -2.31
N GLN A 3 34.03 -18.24 -3.28
CA GLN A 3 33.20 -17.29 -4.00
C GLN A 3 32.13 -16.78 -3.03
N TYR A 4 32.40 -15.63 -2.41
CA TYR A 4 31.36 -14.84 -1.77
C TYR A 4 30.44 -14.30 -2.86
N ARG A 5 29.40 -15.08 -3.19
CA ARG A 5 28.29 -14.61 -4.02
C ARG A 5 27.47 -13.66 -3.15
N VAL A 6 27.80 -12.38 -3.19
CA VAL A 6 26.96 -11.33 -2.60
C VAL A 6 25.76 -11.21 -3.52
N GLU A 7 24.68 -11.92 -3.18
CA GLU A 7 23.39 -11.72 -3.84
C GLU A 7 22.90 -10.32 -3.46
N LEU A 8 22.98 -9.39 -4.41
CA LEU A 8 22.27 -8.12 -4.27
C LEU A 8 20.77 -8.44 -4.12
N PRO A 9 20.03 -7.69 -3.28
CA PRO A 9 18.58 -7.83 -3.25
C PRO A 9 18.03 -7.64 -4.67
N ALA A 10 17.13 -8.53 -5.11
CA ALA A 10 16.31 -8.27 -6.28
C ALA A 10 15.36 -7.13 -5.92
N PHE A 11 15.79 -5.89 -6.16
CA PHE A 11 14.97 -4.71 -5.92
C PHE A 11 13.90 -4.62 -7.01
N ASN A 12 12.68 -4.22 -6.64
CA ASN A 12 11.57 -4.05 -7.59
C ASN A 12 11.64 -2.70 -8.32
N GLY A 13 12.84 -2.17 -8.56
CA GLY A 13 13.09 -0.89 -9.22
C GLY A 13 13.88 0.13 -8.38
N PRO A 14 14.12 1.34 -8.93
CA PRO A 14 15.01 2.34 -8.32
C PRO A 14 14.43 2.99 -7.05
N LEU A 15 13.10 3.14 -6.98
CA LEU A 15 12.45 3.69 -5.79
C LEU A 15 12.54 2.74 -4.60
N ASP A 16 12.53 1.43 -4.85
CA ASP A 16 12.67 0.39 -3.82
C ASP A 16 14.09 0.40 -3.24
N LEU A 17 15.10 0.48 -4.12
CA LEU A 17 16.49 0.64 -3.72
C LEU A 17 16.69 1.91 -2.88
N LEU A 18 16.16 3.05 -3.33
CA LEU A 18 16.25 4.30 -2.59
C LEU A 18 15.61 4.20 -1.21
N LEU A 19 14.40 3.63 -1.14
CA LEU A 19 13.70 3.45 0.12
C LEU A 19 14.48 2.53 1.06
N HIS A 20 15.05 1.44 0.54
CA HIS A 20 15.90 0.52 1.31
C HIS A 20 17.15 1.22 1.87
N LEU A 21 17.82 2.05 1.06
CA LEU A 21 19.00 2.80 1.52
C LEU A 21 18.65 3.82 2.62
N ILE A 22 17.53 4.54 2.46
CA ILE A 22 17.05 5.49 3.47
C ILE A 22 16.69 4.77 4.78
N GLU A 23 15.99 3.64 4.69
CA GLU A 23 15.62 2.83 5.86
C GLU A 23 16.84 2.21 6.55
N ARG A 24 17.85 1.77 5.79
CA ARG A 24 19.09 1.19 6.33
C ARG A 24 19.91 2.20 7.14
N GLU A 25 19.90 3.46 6.74
CA GLU A 25 20.58 4.55 7.44
C GLU A 25 19.73 5.19 8.54
N GLU A 26 18.55 4.61 8.83
CA GLU A 26 17.59 5.13 9.84
C GLU A 26 17.17 6.60 9.58
N LEU A 27 17.08 6.98 8.31
CA LEU A 27 16.77 8.36 7.90
C LEU A 27 15.27 8.54 7.57
N ASP A 28 14.77 9.75 7.81
CA ASP A 28 13.45 10.18 7.34
C ASP A 28 13.44 10.46 5.83
N ILE A 29 12.27 10.43 5.19
CA ILE A 29 12.12 10.76 3.76
C ILE A 29 12.13 12.29 3.56
N THR A 30 13.34 12.83 3.47
CA THR A 30 13.63 14.27 3.30
C THR A 30 14.63 14.51 2.16
N SER A 31 14.73 15.76 1.70
CA SER A 31 15.70 16.17 0.68
C SER A 31 17.15 15.96 1.14
N LEU A 32 17.44 16.20 2.42
CA LEU A 32 18.75 15.95 3.01
C LEU A 32 19.13 14.46 2.94
N SER A 33 18.19 13.58 3.29
CA SER A 33 18.40 12.14 3.23
C SER A 33 18.69 11.66 1.81
N LEU A 34 17.99 12.21 0.80
CA LEU A 34 18.28 11.92 -0.61
C LEU A 34 19.73 12.26 -0.96
N VAL A 35 20.21 13.44 -0.57
CA VAL A 35 21.59 13.88 -0.82
C VAL A 35 22.62 12.97 -0.14
N GLN A 36 22.33 12.50 1.07
CA GLN A 36 23.19 11.58 1.83
C GLN A 36 23.28 10.20 1.14
N VAL A 37 22.14 9.63 0.72
CA VAL A 37 22.11 8.28 0.12
C VAL A 37 22.51 8.26 -1.37
N THR A 38 22.58 9.41 -2.06
CA THR A 38 22.98 9.48 -3.49
C THR A 38 24.26 8.73 -3.80
N GLY A 39 25.28 8.83 -2.93
CA GLY A 39 26.56 8.13 -3.16
C GLY A 39 26.41 6.61 -3.14
N GLN A 40 25.65 6.10 -2.16
CA GLN A 40 25.37 4.68 -1.99
C GLN A 40 24.51 4.15 -3.15
N TYR A 41 23.51 4.93 -3.57
CA TYR A 41 22.67 4.60 -4.72
C TYR A 41 23.50 4.39 -5.98
N LEU A 42 24.35 5.36 -6.33
CA LEU A 42 25.19 5.26 -7.53
C LEU A 42 26.20 4.12 -7.45
N GLN A 43 26.68 3.79 -6.25
CA GLN A 43 27.53 2.62 -6.04
C GLN A 43 26.78 1.32 -6.31
N GLN A 44 25.54 1.19 -5.82
CA GLN A 44 24.73 0.00 -6.03
C GLN A 44 24.35 -0.16 -7.50
N VAL A 45 24.01 0.94 -8.20
CA VAL A 45 23.68 0.93 -9.62
C VAL A 45 24.88 0.48 -10.48
N ARG A 46 26.11 0.90 -10.13
CA ARG A 46 27.33 0.42 -10.83
C ARG A 46 27.60 -1.07 -10.66
N GLN A 47 27.02 -1.70 -9.64
CA GLN A 47 27.14 -3.14 -9.40
C GLN A 47 26.07 -3.95 -10.14
N LEU A 48 25.01 -3.30 -10.64
CA LEU A 48 24.04 -3.94 -11.52
C LEU A 48 24.73 -4.20 -12.86
N GLY A 49 24.98 -5.47 -13.17
CA GLY A 49 25.71 -5.88 -14.36
C GLY A 49 25.01 -5.54 -15.68
N GLU A 50 25.76 -5.59 -16.78
CA GLU A 50 25.29 -5.26 -18.13
C GLU A 50 24.14 -6.14 -18.62
N ASP A 51 23.90 -7.31 -18.00
CA ASP A 51 22.86 -8.26 -18.42
C ASP A 51 21.41 -7.77 -18.16
N GLN A 52 21.22 -6.66 -17.43
CA GLN A 52 19.90 -6.08 -17.08
C GLN A 52 19.65 -4.71 -17.73
N ILE A 53 20.04 -4.53 -19.00
CA ILE A 53 19.95 -3.25 -19.72
C ILE A 53 18.55 -2.62 -19.65
N GLU A 54 17.48 -3.41 -19.83
CA GLU A 54 16.10 -2.89 -19.84
C GLU A 54 15.70 -2.24 -18.51
N GLY A 55 16.15 -2.79 -17.38
CA GLY A 55 15.90 -2.21 -16.06
C GLY A 55 16.81 -1.03 -15.73
N LEU A 56 18.00 -0.98 -16.33
CA LEU A 56 19.05 0.00 -15.99
C LEU A 56 18.65 1.45 -16.33
N ILE A 57 17.83 1.66 -17.36
CA ILE A 57 17.38 3.00 -17.79
C ILE A 57 16.68 3.75 -16.65
N ASP A 58 15.79 3.08 -15.93
CA ASP A 58 15.07 3.68 -14.80
C ASP A 58 16.01 4.06 -13.66
N PHE A 59 17.04 3.23 -13.40
CA PHE A 59 18.07 3.54 -12.41
C PHE A 59 18.93 4.73 -12.81
N ILE A 60 19.31 4.84 -14.08
CA ILE A 60 20.09 5.98 -14.59
C ILE A 60 19.26 7.27 -14.50
N SER A 61 17.97 7.23 -14.86
CA SER A 61 17.06 8.36 -14.77
C SER A 61 16.97 8.93 -13.35
N ILE A 62 16.75 8.05 -12.36
CA ILE A 62 16.74 8.44 -10.94
C ILE A 62 18.13 8.89 -10.47
N GLY A 63 19.20 8.22 -10.90
CA GLY A 63 20.58 8.60 -10.59
C GLY A 63 20.93 10.02 -11.06
N ALA A 64 20.57 10.37 -12.30
CA ALA A 64 20.76 11.70 -12.86
C ALA A 64 20.00 12.76 -12.04
N ARG A 65 18.77 12.45 -11.65
CA ARG A 65 17.95 13.33 -10.81
C ARG A 65 18.54 13.53 -9.41
N LEU A 66 19.08 12.49 -8.78
CA LEU A 66 19.76 12.58 -7.49
C LEU A 66 21.05 13.42 -7.58
N LEU A 67 21.79 13.32 -8.68
CA LEU A 67 22.95 14.17 -8.94
C LEU A 67 22.56 15.64 -9.08
N LEU A 68 21.47 15.94 -9.80
CA LEU A 68 20.93 17.29 -9.91
C LEU A 68 20.54 17.86 -8.53
N ILE A 69 19.81 17.07 -7.73
CA ILE A 69 19.40 17.45 -6.36
C ILE A 69 20.64 17.74 -5.50
N LYS A 70 21.64 16.85 -5.52
CA LYS A 70 22.89 17.03 -4.76
C LYS A 70 23.69 18.26 -5.23
N SER A 71 23.75 18.51 -6.52
CA SER A 71 24.41 19.69 -7.09
C SER A 71 23.74 20.97 -6.63
N ARG A 72 22.41 21.08 -6.76
CA ARG A 72 21.62 22.24 -6.30
C ARG A 72 21.72 22.47 -4.79
N ALA A 73 21.83 21.40 -4.01
CA ALA A 73 21.98 21.50 -2.56
C ALA A 73 23.38 22.00 -2.12
N LEU A 74 24.42 21.77 -2.92
CA LEU A 74 25.80 22.14 -2.62
C LEU A 74 26.24 23.47 -3.23
N LEU A 75 25.59 23.91 -4.31
CA LEU A 75 25.95 25.14 -5.00
C LEU A 75 25.24 26.36 -4.40
N PRO A 76 25.90 27.53 -4.35
CA PRO A 76 25.24 28.79 -4.02
C PRO A 76 24.11 29.03 -5.01
N ARG A 77 22.91 29.36 -4.51
CA ARG A 77 21.79 29.70 -5.38
C ARG A 77 22.15 30.97 -6.17
N PRO A 78 22.03 30.97 -7.51
CA PRO A 78 22.22 32.19 -8.29
C PRO A 78 21.24 33.25 -7.80
N ILE A 79 21.68 34.51 -7.78
CA ILE A 79 20.83 35.64 -7.44
C ILE A 79 19.76 35.70 -8.53
N VAL A 80 18.55 35.31 -8.17
CA VAL A 80 17.41 35.30 -9.07
C VAL A 80 17.04 36.74 -9.38
N LEU A 81 17.08 37.15 -10.66
CA LEU A 81 16.48 38.42 -11.05
C LEU A 81 14.95 38.28 -10.99
N PRO A 82 14.23 39.25 -10.40
CA PRO A 82 12.78 39.20 -10.33
C PRO A 82 12.19 39.17 -11.76
N GLY A 83 11.48 38.08 -12.08
CA GLY A 83 10.75 37.92 -13.35
C GLY A 83 11.23 36.77 -14.27
N THR A 84 12.26 36.00 -13.89
CA THR A 84 12.83 34.93 -14.75
C THR A 84 12.70 33.51 -14.20
N GLU A 85 12.06 33.31 -13.05
CA GLU A 85 11.78 31.95 -12.55
C GLU A 85 10.48 31.44 -13.16
N GLU A 86 10.60 30.54 -14.13
CA GLU A 86 9.53 29.61 -14.44
C GLU A 86 9.25 28.77 -13.17
N GLU A 87 7.97 28.61 -12.82
CA GLU A 87 7.48 27.81 -11.69
C GLU A 87 7.72 26.30 -11.90
N GLU A 88 8.95 25.89 -12.19
CA GLU A 88 9.31 24.47 -12.21
C GLU A 88 9.31 23.91 -10.79
N GLU A 89 8.54 22.85 -10.58
CA GLU A 89 8.52 22.10 -9.32
C GLU A 89 9.95 21.64 -8.95
N ASP A 90 10.34 21.81 -7.68
CA ASP A 90 11.65 21.37 -7.22
C ASP A 90 11.81 19.85 -7.51
N PRO A 91 12.84 19.43 -8.27
CA PRO A 91 13.07 18.03 -8.60
C PRO A 91 13.18 17.16 -7.35
N ALA A 92 13.62 17.71 -6.20
CA ALA A 92 13.64 17.00 -4.93
C ALA A 92 12.21 16.73 -4.41
N GLU A 93 11.33 17.73 -4.44
CA GLU A 93 9.94 17.60 -3.96
C GLU A 93 9.15 16.58 -4.77
N ALA A 94 9.23 16.63 -6.10
CA ALA A 94 8.56 15.65 -6.94
C ALA A 94 9.08 14.22 -6.68
N LEU A 95 10.37 14.04 -6.36
CA LEU A 95 10.94 12.72 -6.06
C LEU A 95 10.48 12.22 -4.69
N LEU A 96 10.45 13.10 -3.68
CA LEU A 96 9.94 12.78 -2.34
C LEU A 96 8.47 12.37 -2.41
N ARG A 97 7.66 13.05 -3.22
CA ARG A 97 6.25 12.72 -3.47
C ARG A 97 6.10 11.30 -4.02
N GLN A 98 6.90 10.96 -5.03
CA GLN A 98 6.94 9.61 -5.61
C GLN A 98 7.38 8.57 -4.58
N LEU A 99 8.42 8.84 -3.79
CA LEU A 99 8.93 7.91 -2.79
C LEU A 99 7.92 7.64 -1.67
N ARG A 100 7.22 8.68 -1.20
CA ARG A 100 6.14 8.55 -0.21
C ARG A 100 4.94 7.77 -0.77
N ALA A 101 4.58 7.99 -2.04
CA ALA A 101 3.55 7.20 -2.70
C ALA A 101 3.95 5.72 -2.79
N TYR A 102 5.17 5.44 -3.26
CA TYR A 102 5.70 4.09 -3.35
C TYR A 102 5.71 3.38 -2.00
N LYS A 103 6.20 4.03 -0.93
CA LYS A 103 6.18 3.47 0.43
C LYS A 103 4.77 3.08 0.89
N ARG A 104 3.76 3.93 0.65
CA ARG A 104 2.36 3.62 0.99
C ARG A 104 1.86 2.37 0.26
N PHE A 105 2.12 2.27 -1.04
CA PHE A 105 1.70 1.10 -1.82
C PHE A 105 2.47 -0.16 -1.43
N LYS A 106 3.77 -0.05 -1.11
CA LYS A 106 4.57 -1.18 -0.61
C LYS A 106 3.99 -1.75 0.69
N ILE A 107 3.59 -0.88 1.62
CA ILE A 107 2.93 -1.28 2.88
C ILE A 107 1.56 -1.91 2.61
N ALA A 108 0.74 -1.29 1.76
CA ALA A 108 -0.58 -1.81 1.40
C ALA A 108 -0.49 -3.18 0.70
N GLY A 109 0.48 -3.34 -0.20
CA GLY A 109 0.75 -4.61 -0.88
C GLY A 109 1.19 -5.70 0.09
N LYS A 110 2.07 -5.38 1.05
CA LYS A 110 2.46 -6.30 2.13
C LYS A 110 1.24 -6.72 2.95
N TRP A 111 0.43 -5.76 3.40
CA TRP A 111 -0.78 -6.02 4.18
C TRP A 111 -1.77 -6.92 3.42
N LEU A 112 -1.96 -6.68 2.12
CA LEU A 112 -2.84 -7.51 1.29
C LEU A 112 -2.28 -8.93 1.11
N GLY A 113 -0.97 -9.05 0.90
CA GLY A 113 -0.27 -10.34 0.83
C GLY A 113 -0.43 -11.14 2.13
N ASP A 114 -0.25 -10.49 3.28
CA ASP A 114 -0.43 -11.12 4.59
C ASP A 114 -1.88 -11.63 4.77
N ARG A 115 -2.89 -10.85 4.35
CA ARG A 115 -4.30 -11.29 4.36
C ARG A 115 -4.55 -12.48 3.45
N GLN A 116 -3.97 -12.48 2.25
CA GLN A 116 -4.09 -13.59 1.32
C GLN A 116 -3.50 -14.87 1.92
N GLN A 117 -2.32 -14.80 2.55
CA GLN A 117 -1.67 -15.93 3.21
C GLN A 117 -2.48 -16.48 4.38
N GLN A 118 -3.16 -15.61 5.13
CA GLN A 118 -4.08 -15.99 6.21
C GLN A 118 -5.41 -16.58 5.69
N GLY A 119 -5.62 -16.64 4.38
CA GLY A 119 -6.86 -17.16 3.79
C GLY A 119 -8.09 -16.30 4.05
N LEU A 120 -7.90 -15.02 4.41
CA LEU A 120 -8.97 -14.06 4.67
C LEU A 120 -9.61 -13.61 3.35
N ARG A 121 -10.49 -14.46 2.80
CA ARG A 121 -11.23 -14.21 1.56
C ARG A 121 -12.74 -14.31 1.77
N THR A 122 -13.47 -13.43 1.11
CA THR A 122 -14.92 -13.49 1.03
C THR A 122 -15.31 -14.26 -0.22
N TYR A 123 -16.23 -15.21 -0.08
CA TYR A 123 -16.85 -15.88 -1.22
C TYR A 123 -18.18 -15.19 -1.51
N LEU A 124 -18.32 -14.66 -2.73
CA LEU A 124 -19.61 -14.17 -3.20
C LEU A 124 -20.56 -15.35 -3.34
N ARG A 125 -21.72 -15.26 -2.68
CA ARG A 125 -22.82 -16.20 -2.93
C ARG A 125 -23.43 -15.83 -4.28
N VAL A 126 -23.08 -16.59 -5.32
CA VAL A 126 -23.62 -16.42 -6.68
C VAL A 126 -25.03 -17.02 -6.82
N ALA A 127 -25.43 -17.89 -5.88
CA ALA A 127 -26.76 -18.48 -5.89
C ALA A 127 -27.84 -17.42 -5.58
N PRO A 128 -28.92 -17.33 -6.38
CA PRO A 128 -30.05 -16.48 -6.04
C PRO A 128 -30.59 -16.84 -4.65
N PRO A 129 -31.15 -15.86 -3.90
CA PRO A 129 -31.89 -16.18 -2.68
C PRO A 129 -32.91 -17.28 -2.97
N PRO A 130 -33.04 -18.29 -2.09
CA PRO A 130 -34.03 -19.33 -2.31
C PRO A 130 -35.39 -18.65 -2.50
N GLN A 131 -36.09 -19.01 -3.57
CA GLN A 131 -37.48 -18.62 -3.70
C GLN A 131 -38.23 -19.43 -2.66
N LEU A 132 -38.59 -18.78 -1.55
CA LEU A 132 -39.50 -19.36 -0.58
C LEU A 132 -40.83 -19.49 -1.33
N GLU A 133 -41.20 -20.70 -1.72
CA GLU A 133 -42.54 -20.97 -2.23
C GLU A 133 -43.51 -20.53 -1.12
N GLY A 134 -44.28 -19.49 -1.37
CA GLY A 134 -45.16 -18.84 -0.38
C GLY A 134 -46.33 -19.70 0.08
N HIS A 135 -46.31 -21.00 -0.18
CA HIS A 135 -47.32 -21.91 0.30
C HIS A 135 -46.86 -22.51 1.63
N LEU A 136 -47.33 -21.91 2.71
CA LEU A 136 -47.31 -22.57 4.01
C LEU A 136 -48.34 -23.70 3.93
N ASP A 137 -47.89 -24.94 4.10
CA ASP A 137 -48.79 -26.06 4.31
C ASP A 137 -49.34 -25.97 5.73
N LEU A 138 -50.63 -25.61 5.84
CA LEU A 138 -51.33 -25.50 7.11
C LEU A 138 -52.13 -26.76 7.43
N THR A 139 -51.96 -27.85 6.67
CA THR A 139 -52.64 -29.10 6.96
C THR A 139 -52.22 -29.64 8.33
N GLY A 140 -53.21 -29.88 9.19
CA GLY A 140 -52.98 -30.35 10.56
C GLY A 140 -52.59 -29.27 11.58
N ILE A 141 -52.56 -27.99 11.20
CA ILE A 141 -52.31 -26.89 12.13
C ILE A 141 -53.65 -26.33 12.62
N ASP A 142 -53.86 -26.38 13.93
CA ASP A 142 -55.01 -25.76 14.60
C ASP A 142 -54.68 -24.35 15.11
N SER A 143 -55.73 -23.61 15.49
CA SER A 143 -55.57 -22.24 16.01
C SER A 143 -54.76 -22.18 17.30
N GLU A 144 -54.73 -23.26 18.07
CA GLU A 144 -53.97 -23.36 19.32
C GLU A 144 -52.47 -23.44 19.03
N THR A 145 -52.06 -24.29 18.09
CA THR A 145 -50.67 -24.39 17.61
C THR A 145 -50.16 -23.05 17.06
N LEU A 146 -51.01 -22.34 16.31
CA LEU A 146 -50.64 -21.05 15.72
C LEU A 146 -50.48 -19.96 16.79
N TRP A 147 -51.32 -19.99 17.83
CA TRP A 147 -51.23 -19.10 18.98
C TRP A 147 -49.99 -19.35 19.84
N GLU A 148 -49.62 -20.61 20.06
CA GLU A 148 -48.38 -20.96 20.76
C GLU A 148 -47.14 -20.53 19.98
N ALA A 149 -47.13 -20.73 18.66
CA ALA A 149 -46.05 -20.26 17.79
C ALA A 149 -45.91 -18.73 17.84
N MET A 150 -47.03 -18.00 17.83
CA MET A 150 -47.05 -16.54 17.94
C MET A 150 -46.47 -16.07 19.28
N LYS A 151 -46.84 -16.72 20.40
CA LYS A 151 -46.26 -16.42 21.72
C LYS A 151 -44.75 -16.64 21.74
N MET A 152 -44.26 -17.73 21.15
CA MET A 152 -42.82 -18.02 21.06
C MET A 152 -42.05 -16.97 20.27
N VAL A 153 -42.63 -16.45 19.18
CA VAL A 153 -42.01 -15.38 18.38
C VAL A 153 -42.01 -14.06 19.15
N MET A 154 -43.13 -13.68 19.77
CA MET A 154 -43.22 -12.43 20.53
C MET A 154 -42.23 -12.38 21.71
N ALA A 155 -42.07 -13.50 22.43
CA ALA A 155 -41.08 -13.63 23.50
C ALA A 155 -39.62 -13.53 23.02
N ARG A 156 -39.36 -13.92 21.76
CA ARG A 156 -38.05 -13.76 21.10
C ARG A 156 -37.76 -12.32 20.67
N THR A 157 -38.78 -11.55 20.29
CA THR A 157 -38.60 -10.14 19.90
C THR A 157 -38.32 -9.23 21.09
N GLU A 158 -38.93 -9.50 22.26
CA GLU A 158 -38.63 -8.75 23.49
C GLU A 158 -37.17 -8.95 23.95
N THR A 159 -36.57 -10.11 23.66
CA THR A 159 -35.15 -10.40 23.96
C THR A 159 -34.18 -9.91 22.88
N MET A 160 -34.66 -9.60 21.67
CA MET A 160 -33.82 -9.15 20.56
C MET A 160 -33.63 -7.63 20.53
N GLU A 161 -34.59 -6.85 21.07
CA GLU A 161 -34.42 -5.39 21.24
C GLU A 161 -33.23 -5.04 22.15
N GLU A 162 -32.95 -5.84 23.19
CA GLU A 162 -31.77 -5.64 24.06
C GLU A 162 -30.43 -5.94 23.38
N SER A 163 -30.42 -6.75 22.31
CA SER A 163 -29.19 -7.19 21.63
C SER A 163 -28.72 -6.26 20.50
N LEU A 164 -29.52 -5.23 20.17
CA LEU A 164 -29.22 -4.28 19.10
C LEU A 164 -28.56 -2.97 19.59
N GLU A 165 -28.24 -2.84 20.88
CA GLU A 165 -27.43 -1.72 21.35
C GLU A 165 -25.97 -1.82 20.85
N VAL A 166 -25.76 -1.15 19.70
CA VAL A 166 -24.60 -0.33 19.41
C VAL A 166 -23.27 -1.09 19.22
N ILE A 167 -23.06 -1.64 18.03
CA ILE A 167 -21.71 -1.65 17.44
C ILE A 167 -21.51 -0.27 16.79
N LYS A 168 -20.97 0.68 17.56
CA LYS A 168 -20.48 1.95 17.00
C LYS A 168 -19.26 1.66 16.14
N PRO A 169 -19.23 2.04 14.85
CA PRO A 169 -18.02 1.94 14.05
C PRO A 169 -16.96 2.87 14.63
N ARG A 170 -15.73 2.34 14.75
CA ARG A 170 -14.56 3.01 15.30
C ARG A 170 -13.90 3.92 14.27
#